data_AF-A0A2T1LW02-F1
#
_entry.id   AF-A0A2T1LW02-F1
#
_cell.length_a   1.000
_cell.length_b   1.000
_cell.length_c   1.000
_cell.angle_alpha   90.00
_cell.angle_beta   90.00
_cell.angle_gamma   90.00
#
_symmetry.space_group_name_H-M   'P 1'
#
loop_
_entity.id
_entity.type
_entity.pdbx_description
1 polymer ?
#
loop_
_entity_poly.entity_id
_entity_poly.type
_entity_poly.pdbx_seq_one_letter_code
_entity_poly.pdbx_strand_id
1 'polypeptide(L)'
;MMESPQFLSPEASADVDAALLSSTEKFLARLTLSSQNLLKIIAEDVGVPIEDLTHKQIIAWFEKDGKIRREQGIDAAVLKL
;
A
#
# COMPACT_ATOMS: atom_id res chain seq x y z
N MET A 1 -2.07 -18.52 -9.93
CA MET A 1 -2.21 -17.82 -8.64
C MET A 1 -2.08 -16.34 -8.94
N MET A 2 -3.11 -15.54 -8.67
CA MET A 2 -3.05 -14.10 -8.91
C MET A 2 -2.17 -13.48 -7.82
N GLU A 3 -1.01 -12.95 -8.21
CA GLU A 3 -0.11 -12.24 -7.29
C GLU A 3 -0.75 -10.89 -6.94
N SER A 4 -1.38 -10.85 -5.76
CA SER A 4 -1.78 -9.61 -5.09
C SER A 4 -0.59 -8.66 -5.01
N PRO A 5 -0.79 -7.34 -5.04
CA PRO A 5 0.30 -6.40 -4.95
C PRO A 5 0.90 -6.55 -3.55
N GLN A 6 2.09 -7.12 -3.49
CA GLN A 6 2.77 -7.39 -2.25
C GLN A 6 3.45 -6.09 -1.79
N PHE A 7 2.71 -5.23 -1.09
CA PHE A 7 3.25 -3.99 -0.50
C PHE A 7 4.16 -4.25 0.71
N LEU A 8 4.35 -5.52 1.09
CA LEU A 8 5.24 -5.95 2.17
C LEU A 8 6.21 -7.01 1.64
N SER A 9 7.51 -6.71 1.64
CA SER A 9 8.51 -7.67 1.19
C SER A 9 8.52 -8.95 2.06
N PRO A 10 8.93 -10.11 1.50
CA PRO A 10 9.08 -11.33 2.29
C PRO A 10 10.01 -11.16 3.49
N GLU A 11 11.08 -10.38 3.32
CA GLU A 11 12.02 -10.01 4.39
C GLU A 11 11.31 -9.25 5.52
N ALA A 12 10.59 -8.17 5.19
CA ALA A 12 9.85 -7.40 6.18
C ALA A 12 8.75 -8.24 6.88
N SER A 13 8.13 -9.18 6.16
CA SER A 13 7.18 -10.12 6.78
C SER A 13 7.87 -11.06 7.77
N ALA A 14 9.06 -11.57 7.44
CA ALA A 14 9.84 -12.43 8.32
C ALA A 14 10.29 -11.68 9.58
N ASP A 15 10.69 -10.40 9.45
CA ASP A 15 11.03 -9.54 10.59
C ASP A 15 9.85 -9.33 11.54
N VAL A 16 8.64 -9.12 10.99
CA VAL A 16 7.41 -9.04 11.80
C VAL A 16 7.11 -10.36 12.51
N ASP A 17 7.39 -11.50 11.87
CA ASP A 17 7.19 -12.82 12.49
C ASP A 17 8.19 -13.11 13.61
N ALA A 18 9.44 -12.67 13.45
CA ALA A 18 10.49 -12.83 14.45
C ALA A 18 10.30 -11.91 15.67
N ALA A 19 9.56 -10.80 15.51
CA ALA A 19 9.29 -9.87 16.60
C ALA A 19 8.46 -10.50 17.73
N LEU A 20 8.77 -10.12 18.97
CA LEU A 20 8.03 -10.48 20.19
C LEU A 20 6.74 -9.67 20.33
N LEU A 21 5.89 -9.76 19.30
CA LEU A 21 4.60 -9.09 19.20
C LEU A 21 3.46 -10.10 19.31
N SER A 22 2.33 -9.67 19.88
CA SER A 22 1.06 -10.40 19.80
C SER A 22 0.56 -10.50 18.35
N SER A 23 -0.37 -11.42 18.09
CA SER A 23 -0.95 -11.59 16.74
C SER A 23 -1.58 -10.30 16.20
N THR A 24 -2.24 -9.53 17.05
CA THR A 24 -2.86 -8.25 16.68
C THR A 24 -1.80 -7.20 16.33
N GLU A 25 -0.73 -7.11 17.11
CA GLU A 25 0.37 -6.19 16.83
C GLU A 25 1.11 -6.57 15.55
N LYS A 26 1.32 -7.86 15.28
CA LYS A 26 1.89 -8.33 14.01
C LYS A 26 1.01 -7.94 12.82
N PHE A 27 -0.31 -8.08 12.93
CA PHE A 27 -1.23 -7.63 11.89
C PHE A 27 -1.12 -6.13 11.65
N LEU A 28 -1.14 -5.33 12.72
CA LEU A 28 -1.00 -3.87 12.62
C LEU A 28 0.35 -3.47 12.02
N ALA A 29 1.44 -4.12 12.41
CA ALA A 29 2.77 -3.86 11.86
C ALA A 29 2.81 -4.12 10.34
N ARG A 30 2.24 -5.24 9.87
CA ARG A 30 2.14 -5.55 8.44
C ARG A 30 1.31 -4.50 7.69
N LEU A 31 0.19 -4.08 8.27
CA LEU A 31 -0.67 -3.04 7.70
C LEU A 31 0.10 -1.72 7.59
N THR A 32 0.75 -1.28 8.67
CA THR A 32 1.52 -0.03 8.69
C THR A 32 2.67 -0.02 7.68
N LEU A 33 3.44 -1.11 7.59
CA LEU A 33 4.53 -1.22 6.62
C LEU A 33 4.02 -1.21 5.18
N SER A 34 2.92 -1.93 4.93
CA SER A 34 2.26 -1.92 3.61
C SER A 34 1.74 -0.51 3.25
N SER A 35 1.12 0.18 4.21
CA SER A 35 0.67 1.56 4.04
C SER A 35 1.83 2.52 3.77
N GLN A 36 2.98 2.36 4.44
CA GLN A 36 4.16 3.19 4.19
C GLN A 36 4.64 3.04 2.73
N ASN A 37 4.71 1.81 2.21
CA ASN A 37 5.13 1.58 0.84
C ASN A 37 4.12 2.13 -0.17
N LEU A 38 2.82 2.00 0.11
CA LEU A 38 1.79 2.63 -0.71
C LEU A 38 1.90 4.17 -0.70
N LEU A 39 2.14 4.79 0.46
CA LEU A 39 2.31 6.24 0.56
C LEU A 39 3.50 6.74 -0.26
N LYS A 40 4.60 5.97 -0.36
CA LYS A 40 5.72 6.32 -1.26
C LYS A 40 5.29 6.34 -2.72
N ILE A 41 4.50 5.35 -3.16
CA ILE A 41 3.97 5.29 -4.54
C ILE A 41 3.04 6.49 -4.80
N ILE A 42 2.16 6.82 -3.86
CA ILE A 42 1.25 7.96 -3.99
C ILE A 42 2.05 9.27 -4.07
N ALA A 43 3.06 9.44 -3.22
CA ALA A 43 3.92 10.62 -3.20
C ALA A 43 4.61 10.82 -4.56
N GLU A 44 5.13 9.73 -5.14
CA GLU A 44 5.77 9.73 -6.45
C GLU A 44 4.78 10.07 -7.59
N ASP A 45 3.60 9.44 -7.63
CA ASP A 45 2.58 9.70 -8.67
C ASP A 45 2.02 11.14 -8.59
N VAL A 46 1.91 11.70 -7.38
CA VAL A 46 1.43 13.07 -7.16
C VAL A 46 2.56 14.12 -7.31
N GLY A 47 3.82 13.70 -7.25
CA GLY A 47 4.99 14.58 -7.41
C GLY A 47 5.27 15.47 -6.20
N VAL A 48 4.99 14.99 -4.99
CA VAL A 48 5.26 15.72 -3.73
C VAL A 48 6.07 14.86 -2.77
N PRO A 49 6.86 15.45 -1.85
CA PRO A 49 7.47 14.70 -0.75
C PRO A 49 6.42 13.92 0.05
N ILE A 50 6.80 12.76 0.58
CA ILE A 50 5.87 11.91 1.35
C ILE A 50 5.37 12.64 2.61
N GLU A 51 6.20 13.49 3.22
CA GLU A 51 5.80 14.35 4.36
C GLU A 51 4.76 15.42 4.01
N ASP A 52 4.64 15.79 2.73
CA ASP A 52 3.72 16.83 2.25
C ASP A 52 2.41 16.24 1.71
N LEU A 53 2.27 14.91 1.68
CA LEU A 53 1.04 14.25 1.25
C LEU A 53 -0.13 14.64 2.14
N THR A 54 -1.13 15.28 1.53
CA THR A 54 -2.38 15.59 2.21
C THR A 54 -3.37 14.45 2.11
N HIS A 55 -4.27 14.35 3.08
CA HIS A 55 -5.37 13.38 3.03
C HIS A 55 -6.23 13.53 1.76
N LYS A 56 -6.36 14.75 1.21
CA LYS A 56 -7.11 15.00 -0.04
C LYS A 56 -6.42 14.38 -1.25
N GLN A 57 -5.09 14.51 -1.36
CA GLN A 57 -4.32 13.88 -2.43
C GLN A 57 -4.38 12.35 -2.33
N ILE A 58 -4.29 11.80 -1.12
CA ILE A 58 -4.43 10.36 -0.90
C ILE A 58 -5.82 9.89 -1.36
N ILE A 59 -6.90 10.53 -0.91
CA ILE A 59 -8.26 10.16 -1.32
C ILE A 59 -8.42 10.24 -2.85
N ALA A 60 -7.99 11.34 -3.46
CA ALA A 60 -8.09 11.54 -4.91
C ALA A 60 -7.30 10.49 -5.70
N TRP A 61 -6.14 10.08 -5.19
CA TRP A 61 -5.34 9.02 -5.78
C TRP A 61 -6.05 7.66 -5.71
N PHE A 62 -6.66 7.32 -4.57
CA PHE A 62 -7.47 6.10 -4.44
C PHE A 62 -8.68 6.09 -5.39
N GLU A 63 -9.34 7.24 -5.58
CA GLU A 63 -10.43 7.39 -6.55
C GLU A 63 -9.95 7.19 -7.99
N LYS A 64 -8.78 7.75 -8.35
CA LYS A 64 -8.12 7.56 -9.65
C LYS A 64 -7.79 6.10 -9.90
N ASP A 65 -7.12 5.44 -8.96
CA ASP A 65 -6.75 4.02 -9.08
C ASP A 65 -7.99 3.10 -9.14
N GLY A 66 -9.01 3.38 -8.32
CA GLY A 66 -10.28 2.68 -8.38
C GLY A 66 -11.04 2.88 -9.70
N LYS A 67 -10.88 4.03 -10.37
CA LYS A 67 -11.40 4.25 -11.71
C LYS A 67 -10.64 3.43 -12.75
N ILE A 68 -9.31 3.43 -12.71
CA ILE A 68 -8.46 2.61 -13.59
C ILE A 68 -8.85 1.13 -13.46
N ARG A 69 -9.02 0.63 -12.23
CA ARG A 69 -9.47 -0.75 -11.99
C ARG A 69 -10.78 -1.07 -12.71
N ARG A 70 -11.78 -0.19 -12.59
CA ARG A 70 -13.12 -0.40 -13.17
C ARG A 70 -13.10 -0.34 -14.70
N GLU A 71 -12.29 0.53 -15.28
CA GLU A 71 -12.29 0.80 -16.73
C GLU A 71 -11.31 -0.08 -17.51
N GLN A 72 -10.16 -0.43 -16.90
CA GLN A 72 -9.03 -1.08 -17.56
C GLN A 72 -8.73 -2.47 -16.96
N GLY A 73 -9.41 -2.85 -15.89
CA GLY A 73 -9.28 -4.15 -15.22
C GLY A 73 -8.35 -4.12 -14.01
N ILE A 74 -8.39 -5.20 -13.21
CA ILE A 74 -7.67 -5.32 -11.94
C ILE A 74 -6.16 -5.24 -12.08
N ASP A 75 -5.62 -5.73 -13.19
CA ASP A 75 -4.17 -5.75 -13.43
C ASP A 75 -3.60 -4.38 -13.82
N ALA A 76 -4.46 -3.45 -14.26
CA ALA A 76 -4.06 -2.08 -14.61
C ALA A 76 -3.98 -1.16 -13.39
N ALA A 77 -4.60 -1.54 -12.28
CA ALA A 77 -4.60 -0.76 -11.04
C ALA A 77 -3.42 -1.13 -10.15
N VAL A 78 -2.91 -0.14 -9.42
CA VAL A 78 -1.89 -0.34 -8.39
C VAL A 78 -2.47 -1.15 -7.24
N LEU A 79 -3.69 -0.82 -6.81
CA LEU A 79 -4.44 -1.64 -5.86
C LEU A 79 -5.20 -2.71 -6.64
N LYS A 80 -4.58 -3.90 -6.75
CA LYS A 80 -5.23 -5.12 -7.25
C LYS A 80 -6.20 -5.72 -6.20
N LEU A 81 -7.09 -4.87 -5.70
CA LEU A 81 -8.17 -5.17 -4.74
C LEU A 81 -9.45 -5.58 -5.46
#